data_AF-A0A350A0C0-F1
#
_entry.id   AF-A0A350A0C0-F1
#
_cell.length_a   1.000
_cell.length_b   1.000
_cell.length_c   1.000
_cell.angle_alpha   90.00
_cell.angle_beta   90.00
_cell.angle_gamma   90.00
#
_symmetry.space_group_name_H-M   'P 1'
#
loop_
_entity.id
_entity.type
_entity.pdbx_description
1 polymer ?
#
loop_
_entity_poly.entity_id
_entity_poly.type
_entity_poly.pdbx_seq_one_letter_code
_entity_poly.pdbx_strand_id
1 'polypeptide(L)'
;MKTNVLIMLLFFAAGLQAQTHRFIYEVDYRRDSTSDYLTKQVYHLDISGKKSMYYIRDYFVADSLLQHNLPFPEAGQLSTSNIIEH
;
A
#
# COMPACT_ATOMS: atom_id res chain seq x y z
N MET A 1 2.36 25.05 35.68
CA MET A 1 3.13 23.85 35.26
C MET A 1 2.26 22.60 35.15
N LYS A 2 1.47 22.23 36.17
CA LYS A 2 0.62 21.02 36.16
C LYS A 2 -0.38 20.97 34.99
N THR A 3 -1.04 22.09 34.69
CA THR A 3 -2.02 22.21 33.59
C THR A 3 -1.37 22.07 32.21
N ASN A 4 -0.17 22.63 32.02
CA ASN A 4 0.54 22.56 30.74
C ASN A 4 1.00 21.13 30.43
N VAL A 5 1.42 20.39 31.46
CA VAL A 5 1.77 18.96 31.33
C VAL A 5 0.54 18.12 30.98
N LEU A 6 -0.63 18.42 31.58
CA LEU A 6 -1.87 17.73 31.25
C LEU A 6 -2.31 17.99 29.80
N ILE A 7 -2.19 19.23 29.32
CA ILE A 7 -2.49 19.59 27.93
C ILE A 7 -1.54 18.87 26.98
N MET A 8 -0.24 18.80 27.30
CA MET A 8 0.75 18.07 26.50
C MET A 8 0.43 16.57 26.42
N LEU A 9 0.04 15.95 27.53
CA LEU A 9 -0.36 14.54 27.56
C LEU A 9 -1.64 14.27 26.74
N LEU A 10 -2.61 15.18 26.77
CA LEU A 10 -3.82 15.10 25.95
C LEU A 10 -3.52 15.17 24.44
N PHE A 11 -2.61 16.06 24.02
CA PHE A 11 -2.15 16.11 22.63
C PHE A 11 -1.41 14.84 22.23
N PHE A 12 -0.59 14.27 23.12
CA PHE A 12 0.13 13.03 22.84
C PHE A 12 -0.83 11.83 22.70
N ALA A 13 -1.83 11.74 23.58
CA ALA A 13 -2.84 10.67 23.52
C ALA A 13 -3.71 10.75 22.25
N ALA A 14 -4.01 11.96 21.77
CA ALA A 14 -4.76 12.16 20.52
C ALA A 14 -3.97 11.74 19.27
N GLY A 15 -2.63 11.78 19.33
CA GLY A 15 -1.75 11.39 18.21
C GLY A 15 -1.55 9.88 18.03
N LEU A 16 -2.02 9.04 18.96
CA LEU A 16 -1.82 7.58 18.94
C LEU A 16 -2.77 6.83 17.98
N GLN A 17 -3.47 7.52 17.08
CA GLN A 17 -4.50 6.91 16.23
C GLN A 17 -3.92 6.35 14.91
N ALA A 18 -4.14 5.04 14.72
CA ALA A 18 -4.20 4.26 13.48
C ALA A 18 -3.13 4.52 12.40
N GLN A 19 -1.89 4.12 12.69
CA GLN A 19 -0.89 3.90 11.64
C GLN A 19 -1.33 2.73 10.75
N THR A 20 -1.41 2.94 9.44
CA THR A 20 -1.53 1.83 8.49
C THR A 20 -0.16 1.18 8.34
N HIS A 21 -0.06 -0.10 8.62
CA HIS A 21 1.17 -0.87 8.46
C HIS A 21 1.24 -1.42 7.04
N ARG A 22 2.26 -1.01 6.28
CA ARG A 22 2.51 -1.50 4.92
C ARG A 22 3.65 -2.50 4.91
N PHE A 23 3.39 -3.67 4.36
CA PHE A 23 4.41 -4.69 4.07
C PHE A 23 4.55 -4.81 2.55
N ILE A 24 5.78 -4.94 2.08
CA ILE A 24 6.09 -5.04 0.65
C ILE A 24 6.69 -6.42 0.41
N TYR A 25 6.05 -7.17 -0.47
CA TYR A 25 6.46 -8.52 -0.84
C TYR A 25 6.95 -8.53 -2.28
N GLU A 26 8.06 -9.22 -2.47
CA GLU A 26 8.58 -9.54 -3.79
C GLU A 26 8.27 -11.00 -4.06
N VAL A 27 7.52 -11.26 -5.14
CA VAL A 27 7.04 -12.58 -5.51
C VAL A 27 7.62 -12.94 -6.88
N ASP A 28 8.45 -13.98 -6.88
CA ASP A 28 8.99 -14.59 -8.09
C ASP A 28 8.14 -15.82 -8.45
N TYR A 29 7.60 -15.85 -9.66
CA TYR A 29 6.73 -16.93 -10.12
C TYR A 29 6.88 -17.18 -11.62
N ARG A 30 6.51 -18.38 -12.06
CA ARG A 30 6.33 -18.71 -13.48
C ARG A 30 4.87 -18.57 -13.84
N ARG A 31 4.55 -17.74 -14.85
CA ARG A 31 3.17 -17.56 -15.34
C ARG A 31 2.61 -18.83 -16.00
N ASP A 32 3.48 -19.58 -16.64
CA ASP A 32 3.16 -20.82 -17.35
C ASP A 32 4.14 -21.91 -16.87
N SER A 33 3.64 -23.12 -16.63
CA SER A 33 4.44 -24.27 -16.21
C SER A 33 5.46 -24.70 -17.27
N THR A 34 5.23 -24.37 -18.53
CA THR A 34 6.12 -24.67 -19.66
C THR A 34 7.16 -23.59 -19.93
N SER A 35 7.06 -22.44 -19.26
CA SER A 35 7.95 -21.31 -19.44
C SER A 35 9.12 -21.37 -18.45
N ASP A 36 10.32 -21.11 -18.95
CA ASP A 36 11.51 -20.91 -18.10
C ASP A 36 11.67 -19.46 -17.62
N TYR A 37 10.80 -18.56 -18.07
CA TYR A 37 10.82 -17.16 -17.66
C TYR A 37 10.22 -16.98 -16.26
N LEU A 38 11.07 -16.59 -15.31
CA LEU A 38 10.65 -16.11 -14.00
C LEU A 38 10.15 -14.68 -14.11
N THR A 39 8.89 -14.48 -13.75
CA THR A 39 8.28 -13.17 -13.60
C THR A 39 8.42 -12.71 -12.16
N LYS A 40 8.79 -11.46 -12.00
CA LYS A 40 8.99 -10.81 -10.71
C LYS A 40 7.92 -9.75 -10.51
N GLN A 41 7.15 -9.84 -9.43
CA GLN A 41 6.08 -8.89 -9.13
C GLN A 41 6.15 -8.43 -7.69
N VAL A 42 5.94 -7.13 -7.48
CA VAL A 42 5.87 -6.53 -6.15
C VAL A 42 4.41 -6.36 -5.73
N TYR A 43 4.09 -6.82 -4.52
CA TYR A 43 2.80 -6.68 -3.86
C TYR A 43 2.93 -5.85 -2.59
N HIS A 44 1.90 -5.08 -2.29
CA HIS A 44 1.74 -4.38 -1.03
C HIS A 44 0.63 -5.04 -0.21
N LEU A 45 0.87 -5.21 1.08
CA LEU A 45 -0.12 -5.56 2.08
C LEU A 45 -0.26 -4.38 3.04
N ASP A 46 -1.38 -3.69 2.96
CA ASP A 46 -1.72 -2.59 3.85
C ASP A 46 -2.70 -3.08 4.91
N ILE A 47 -2.28 -3.05 6.16
CA ILE A 47 -3.10 -3.41 7.31
C ILE A 47 -3.44 -2.13 8.07
N SER A 48 -4.72 -1.79 8.05
CA SER A 48 -5.30 -0.72 8.88
C SER A 48 -6.16 -1.34 9.99
N GLY A 49 -6.51 -0.57 11.01
CA GLY A 49 -7.35 -1.07 12.11
C GLY A 49 -8.76 -1.51 11.72
N LYS A 50 -9.18 -1.29 10.46
CA LYS A 50 -10.53 -1.64 9.96
C LYS A 50 -10.54 -2.63 8.81
N LYS A 51 -9.44 -2.73 8.07
CA LYS A 51 -9.34 -3.49 6.82
C LYS A 51 -7.90 -3.82 6.47
N SER A 52 -7.73 -4.90 5.75
CA SER A 52 -6.49 -5.31 5.11
C SER A 52 -6.66 -5.30 3.59
N MET A 53 -5.68 -4.74 2.88
CA MET A 53 -5.68 -4.64 1.42
C MET A 53 -4.40 -5.24 0.87
N TYR A 54 -4.53 -6.22 -0.02
CA TYR A 54 -3.42 -6.85 -0.71
C TYR A 54 -3.54 -6.61 -2.22
N TYR A 55 -2.57 -5.92 -2.80
CA TYR A 55 -2.64 -5.47 -4.19
C TYR A 55 -1.24 -5.34 -4.81
N ILE A 56 -1.17 -5.33 -6.14
CA ILE A 56 0.10 -5.16 -6.87
C ILE A 56 0.55 -3.70 -6.90
N ARG A 57 1.88 -3.49 -6.92
CA ARG A 57 2.48 -2.15 -6.92
C ARG A 57 1.91 -1.21 -8.00
N ASP A 58 1.57 -1.74 -9.17
CA ASP A 58 1.01 -0.97 -10.28
C ASP A 58 -0.29 -0.28 -9.90
N TYR A 59 -1.14 -0.93 -9.09
CA TYR A 59 -2.35 -0.31 -8.54
C TYR A 59 -2.00 0.90 -7.66
N PHE A 60 -1.01 0.78 -6.78
CA PHE A 60 -0.58 1.89 -5.93
C PHE A 60 -0.02 3.06 -6.72
N VAL A 61 0.74 2.79 -7.79
CA VAL A 61 1.24 3.84 -8.67
C VAL A 61 0.07 4.50 -9.39
N ALA A 62 -0.87 3.74 -9.93
CA ALA A 62 -2.04 4.26 -10.62
C ALA A 62 -2.89 5.15 -9.71
N ASP A 63 -3.20 4.69 -8.50
CA ASP A 63 -3.98 5.42 -7.49
C ASP A 63 -3.29 6.74 -7.11
N SER A 64 -1.97 6.70 -6.89
CA SER A 64 -1.18 7.91 -6.59
C SER A 64 -1.21 8.93 -7.75
N LEU A 65 -1.08 8.47 -8.99
CA LEU A 65 -1.12 9.35 -10.16
C LEU A 65 -2.50 10.01 -10.33
N LEU A 66 -3.57 9.22 -10.15
CA LEU A 66 -4.94 9.72 -10.18
C LEU A 66 -5.20 10.76 -9.10
N GLN A 67 -4.79 10.48 -7.86
CA GLN A 67 -4.98 11.40 -6.74
C GLN A 67 -4.30 12.76 -6.97
N HIS A 68 -3.20 12.78 -7.70
CA HIS A 68 -2.43 14.00 -8.00
C HIS A 68 -2.70 14.58 -9.40
N ASN A 69 -3.69 14.07 -10.15
CA ASN A 69 -4.01 14.48 -11.52
C ASN A 69 -2.79 14.45 -12.47
N LEU A 70 -1.93 13.44 -12.31
CA LEU A 70 -0.75 13.24 -13.14
C LEU A 70 -1.05 12.29 -14.31
N PRO A 71 -0.42 12.49 -15.49
CA PRO A 71 -0.61 11.59 -16.62
C PRO A 71 -0.02 10.20 -16.32
N PHE A 72 -0.67 9.17 -16.86
CA PHE A 72 -0.13 7.81 -16.82
C PHE A 72 1.08 7.69 -17.76
N PRO A 73 2.12 6.93 -17.37
CA PRO A 73 3.22 6.63 -18.26
C PRO A 73 2.73 5.85 -19.48
N GLU A 74 3.13 6.25 -20.69
CA GLU A 74 2.75 5.56 -21.94
C GLU A 74 3.33 4.14 -22.03
N ALA A 75 4.40 3.87 -21.28
CA ALA A 75 5.09 2.59 -21.24
C ALA A 75 4.52 1.69 -20.13
N GLY A 76 3.50 0.91 -20.48
CA GLY A 76 3.06 -0.26 -19.72
C GLY A 76 1.59 -0.24 -19.34
N GLN A 77 0.87 -1.30 -19.70
CA GLN A 77 -0.45 -1.58 -19.13
C GLN A 77 -0.27 -1.83 -17.63
N LEU A 78 -0.55 -0.82 -16.82
CA LEU A 78 -0.60 -0.97 -15.36
C LEU A 78 -1.63 -2.06 -15.05
N SER A 79 -1.16 -3.18 -14.51
CA SER A 79 -2.08 -4.25 -14.11
C SER A 79 -2.80 -3.77 -12.84
N THR A 80 -4.13 -3.78 -12.84
CA THR A 80 -4.95 -3.42 -11.65
C THR A 80 -5.86 -4.57 -11.20
N SER A 81 -5.74 -5.74 -11.84
CA SER A 81 -6.73 -6.80 -11.83
C SER A 81 -6.78 -7.67 -10.57
N ASN A 82 -5.94 -7.44 -9.56
CA ASN A 82 -5.89 -8.25 -8.34
C ASN A 82 -5.76 -7.38 -7.09
N ILE A 83 -6.90 -6.98 -6.52
CA ILE A 83 -7.00 -6.37 -5.19
C ILE A 83 -7.83 -7.32 -4.33
N ILE A 84 -7.26 -7.76 -3.22
CA ILE A 84 -7.95 -8.56 -2.21
C ILE A 84 -8.15 -7.68 -0.98
N GLU A 85 -9.40 -7.51 -0.55
CA GLU A 85 -9.77 -6.75 0.64
C GLU A 85 -10.47 -7.68 1.64
N HIS A 86 -10.02 -7.64 2.90
CA HIS A 86 -10.58 -8.38 4.03
C HIS A 86 -10.78 -7.47 5.23
#